data_AF-A0A2E3MAE0-F1
#
_entry.id   AF-A0A2E3MAE0-F1
#
_cell.length_a   1.000
_cell.length_b   1.000
_cell.length_c   1.000
_cell.angle_alpha   90.00
_cell.angle_beta   90.00
_cell.angle_gamma   90.00
#
_symmetry.space_group_name_H-M   'P 1'
#
loop_
_entity.id
_entity.type
_entity.pdbx_description
1 polymer ?
#
loop_
_entity_poly.entity_id
_entity_poly.type
_entity_poly.pdbx_seq_one_letter_code
_entity_poly.pdbx_strand_id
1 'polypeptide(L)'
;MDPKSNLMKSKFFCLLLSAALFGCKSPNPQVPKVNIEPHDIINSPVEVIVNPMGVWAAFEGEIGDVQLFNANGKRLAIGALVRSGPVVFAKTLKFDANESCKGLLVIRHQPEGDLIEEQKIVTLKIPVRFKPSE
;
A
#
# COMPACT_ATOMS: atom_id res chain seq x y z
N MET A 1 16.56 66.27 16.57
CA MET A 1 15.59 65.75 17.55
C MET A 1 14.33 66.57 17.38
N ASP A 2 13.38 66.06 16.61
CA ASP A 2 12.02 66.58 16.44
C ASP A 2 11.16 65.46 15.83
N PRO A 3 10.18 64.88 16.55
CA PRO A 3 9.36 63.78 16.05
C PRO A 3 7.94 64.27 15.75
N LYS A 4 7.60 64.49 14.48
CA LYS A 4 6.21 64.67 14.04
C LYS A 4 5.97 64.01 12.70
N SER A 5 5.35 62.84 12.73
CA SER A 5 4.26 62.47 11.81
C SER A 5 3.66 61.13 12.26
N ASN A 6 2.83 61.21 13.30
CA ASN A 6 1.69 60.33 13.39
C ASN A 6 0.58 60.92 12.51
N LEU A 7 -0.31 60.04 12.03
CA LEU A 7 -1.59 60.32 11.36
C LEU A 7 -1.59 60.17 9.82
N MET A 8 -1.81 58.94 9.35
CA MET A 8 -2.95 58.67 8.47
C MET A 8 -3.18 57.17 8.25
N LYS A 9 -4.41 56.73 8.58
CA LYS A 9 -5.18 55.66 7.92
C LYS A 9 -4.73 54.23 8.24
N SER A 10 -5.26 53.58 9.29
CA SER A 10 -6.64 53.08 9.33
C SER A 10 -7.16 52.71 7.93
N LYS A 11 -6.87 51.45 7.54
CA LYS A 11 -7.52 50.59 6.52
C LYS A 11 -6.50 49.63 5.90
N PHE A 12 -5.99 48.67 6.68
CA PHE A 12 -5.52 47.38 6.16
C PHE A 12 -5.75 46.31 7.23
N PHE A 13 -6.98 46.34 7.74
CA PHE A 13 -7.61 45.23 8.43
C PHE A 13 -8.05 44.24 7.35
N CYS A 14 -7.79 42.95 7.56
CA CYS A 14 -8.23 41.80 6.74
C CYS A 14 -7.60 41.67 5.35
N LEU A 15 -6.42 41.04 5.22
CA LEU A 15 -6.09 40.27 3.99
C LEU A 15 -4.91 39.30 4.09
N LEU A 16 -4.54 38.82 5.28
CA LEU A 16 -3.55 37.74 5.43
C LEU A 16 -4.00 36.70 6.47
N LEU A 17 -5.27 36.31 6.39
CA LEU A 17 -5.86 35.24 7.21
C LEU A 17 -6.69 34.29 6.34
N SER A 18 -6.08 33.79 5.25
CA SER A 18 -6.69 32.73 4.41
C SER A 18 -5.63 32.09 3.52
N ALA A 19 -4.62 31.48 4.14
CA ALA A 19 -3.75 30.51 3.47
C ALA A 19 -3.60 29.20 4.28
N ALA A 20 -4.51 28.95 5.21
CA ALA A 20 -4.85 27.59 5.61
C ALA A 20 -6.10 27.19 4.83
N LEU A 21 -6.29 25.91 4.56
CA LEU A 21 -7.38 25.30 3.78
C LEU A 21 -7.10 25.25 2.27
N PHE A 22 -6.28 24.30 1.83
CA PHE A 22 -6.58 23.38 0.71
C PHE A 22 -5.38 22.46 0.52
N GLY A 23 -5.24 21.54 1.46
CA GLY A 23 -4.20 20.52 1.46
C GLY A 23 -4.62 19.35 2.33
N CYS A 24 -5.88 18.92 2.25
CA CYS A 24 -6.26 17.59 2.74
C CYS A 24 -5.63 16.55 1.82
N LYS A 25 -4.31 16.36 1.91
CA LYS A 25 -3.72 15.09 1.49
C LYS A 25 -4.22 14.07 2.50
N SER A 26 -5.05 13.13 2.04
CA SER A 26 -5.41 11.96 2.83
C SER A 26 -4.11 11.34 3.38
N PRO A 27 -3.96 11.21 4.71
CA PRO A 27 -2.72 10.72 5.31
C PRO A 27 -2.48 9.22 5.09
N ASN A 28 -3.46 8.52 4.51
CA ASN A 28 -3.33 7.09 4.24
C ASN A 28 -2.73 6.88 2.84
N PRO A 29 -1.59 6.17 2.73
CA PRO A 29 -1.08 5.73 1.44
C PRO A 29 -2.19 4.96 0.72
N GLN A 30 -2.45 5.29 -0.54
CA GLN A 30 -3.30 4.43 -1.35
C GLN A 30 -2.65 3.04 -1.42
N VAL A 31 -3.45 1.99 -1.34
CA VAL A 31 -3.01 0.60 -1.41
C VAL A 31 -3.55 -0.03 -2.70
N PRO A 32 -2.84 -1.01 -3.29
CA PRO A 32 -3.37 -1.70 -4.46
C PRO A 32 -4.63 -2.47 -4.10
N LYS A 33 -5.46 -2.78 -5.11
CA LYS A 33 -6.58 -3.69 -4.93
C LYS A 33 -6.08 -5.13 -5.05
N VAL A 34 -6.47 -5.96 -4.09
CA VAL A 34 -6.16 -7.39 -4.06
C VAL A 34 -7.47 -8.16 -4.03
N ASN A 35 -7.53 -9.32 -4.66
CA ASN A 35 -8.71 -10.20 -4.66
C ASN A 35 -8.97 -10.92 -3.31
N ILE A 36 -8.01 -10.88 -2.39
CA ILE A 36 -8.09 -11.50 -1.06
C ILE A 36 -8.33 -10.40 -0.03
N GLU A 37 -9.40 -10.53 0.73
CA GLU A 37 -9.77 -9.60 1.80
C GLU A 37 -9.25 -10.08 3.17
N PRO A 38 -9.10 -9.16 4.15
CA PRO A 38 -8.76 -9.54 5.51
C PRO A 38 -9.73 -10.60 6.06
N HIS A 39 -9.16 -11.68 6.60
CA HIS A 39 -9.84 -12.82 7.20
C HIS A 39 -10.57 -13.74 6.22
N ASP A 40 -10.34 -13.62 4.92
CA ASP A 40 -10.74 -14.64 3.96
C ASP A 40 -10.17 -16.01 4.33
N ILE A 41 -10.96 -17.05 4.05
CA ILE A 41 -10.51 -18.44 4.17
C ILE A 41 -9.89 -18.83 2.84
N ILE A 42 -8.58 -19.06 2.83
CA ILE A 42 -7.84 -19.44 1.62
C ILE A 42 -7.41 -20.91 1.68
N ASN A 43 -7.54 -21.60 0.55
CA ASN A 43 -7.13 -23.00 0.36
C ASN A 43 -5.97 -23.09 -0.64
N SER A 44 -5.18 -24.15 -0.55
CA SER A 44 -4.13 -24.43 -1.53
C SER A 44 -4.71 -25.21 -2.73
N PRO A 45 -4.41 -24.82 -3.98
CA PRO A 45 -3.71 -23.59 -4.38
C PRO A 45 -4.62 -22.35 -4.25
N VAL A 46 -4.02 -21.19 -3.96
CA VAL A 46 -4.70 -19.89 -3.99
C VAL A 46 -4.10 -19.02 -5.08
N GLU A 47 -4.94 -18.34 -5.85
CA GLU A 47 -4.50 -17.31 -6.79
C GLU A 47 -4.58 -15.93 -6.12
N VAL A 48 -3.44 -15.24 -6.07
CA VAL A 48 -3.35 -13.86 -5.62
C VAL A 48 -3.30 -12.96 -6.86
N ILE A 49 -4.22 -12.00 -6.93
CA ILE A 49 -4.37 -11.05 -8.04
C ILE A 49 -4.25 -9.65 -7.46
N VAL A 50 -3.34 -8.85 -8.03
CA VAL A 50 -3.06 -7.48 -7.62
C VAL A 50 -3.30 -6.54 -8.78
N ASN A 51 -4.15 -5.53 -8.56
CA ASN A 51 -4.29 -4.38 -9.42
C ASN A 51 -3.60 -3.18 -8.73
N PRO A 52 -2.50 -2.65 -9.29
CA PRO A 52 -1.75 -1.57 -8.67
C PRO A 52 -2.50 -0.24 -8.63
N MET A 53 -3.59 -0.07 -9.40
CA MET A 53 -4.41 1.15 -9.46
C MET A 53 -3.63 2.45 -9.74
N GLY A 54 -2.46 2.35 -10.40
CA GLY A 54 -1.55 3.48 -10.60
C GLY A 54 -0.78 3.92 -9.34
N VAL A 55 -0.96 3.21 -8.22
CA VAL A 55 -0.26 3.46 -6.96
C VAL A 55 1.11 2.79 -6.94
N TRP A 56 1.23 1.62 -7.56
CA TRP A 56 2.48 0.86 -7.69
C TRP A 56 2.94 0.85 -9.14
N ALA A 57 4.17 1.30 -9.37
CA ALA A 57 4.82 1.19 -10.68
C ALA A 57 5.26 -0.25 -10.94
N ALA A 58 5.07 -0.72 -12.18
CA ALA A 58 5.58 -2.01 -12.61
C ALA A 58 6.88 -1.83 -13.38
N PHE A 59 7.81 -2.76 -13.21
CA PHE A 59 9.07 -2.81 -13.95
C PHE A 59 9.18 -4.17 -14.65
N GLU A 60 9.48 -4.16 -15.94
CA GLU A 60 9.67 -5.40 -16.74
C GLU A 60 8.53 -6.43 -16.67
N GLY A 61 7.32 -6.00 -16.30
CA GLY A 61 6.18 -6.91 -16.12
C GLY A 61 6.10 -7.56 -14.75
N GLU A 62 6.87 -7.11 -13.76
CA GLU A 62 6.78 -7.48 -12.36
C GLU A 62 6.46 -6.25 -11.48
N ILE A 63 5.84 -6.49 -10.33
CA ILE A 63 5.61 -5.46 -9.31
C ILE A 63 6.24 -5.78 -7.96
N GLY A 64 6.93 -6.92 -7.84
CA GLY A 64 7.46 -7.45 -6.58
C GLY A 64 6.90 -8.83 -6.28
N ASP A 65 6.72 -9.15 -5.00
CA ASP A 65 6.40 -10.52 -4.57
C ASP A 65 5.24 -10.60 -3.58
N VAL A 66 4.71 -11.82 -3.48
CA VAL A 66 3.76 -12.21 -2.46
C VAL A 66 4.31 -13.37 -1.64
N GLN A 67 4.13 -13.30 -0.32
CA GLN A 67 4.52 -14.31 0.65
C GLN A 67 3.36 -14.68 1.55
N LEU A 68 3.23 -15.95 1.88
CA LEU A 68 2.26 -16.46 2.84
C LEU A 68 2.99 -17.01 4.05
N PHE A 69 2.60 -16.59 5.24
CA PHE A 69 3.12 -17.07 6.52
C PHE A 69 2.02 -17.71 7.36
N ASN A 70 2.37 -18.66 8.20
CA ASN A 70 1.49 -19.14 9.26
C ASN A 70 1.58 -18.25 10.51
N ALA A 71 0.74 -18.54 11.52
CA ALA A 71 0.69 -17.80 12.78
C ALA A 71 2.03 -17.76 13.55
N ASN A 72 2.91 -18.76 13.36
CA ASN A 72 4.22 -18.83 14.02
C ASN A 72 5.31 -18.08 13.23
N GLY A 73 4.96 -17.40 12.13
CA GLY A 73 5.91 -16.71 11.27
C GLY A 73 6.68 -17.62 10.31
N LYS A 74 6.35 -18.91 10.21
CA LYS A 74 6.92 -19.80 9.19
C LYS A 74 6.33 -19.44 7.82
N ARG A 75 7.19 -19.16 6.85
CA ARG A 75 6.78 -18.96 5.46
C ARG A 75 6.32 -20.27 4.84
N LEU A 76 5.10 -20.27 4.31
CA LEU A 76 4.45 -21.41 3.67
C LEU A 76 4.60 -21.36 2.14
N ALA A 77 4.58 -20.18 1.53
CA ALA A 77 4.75 -19.99 0.09
C ALA A 77 5.30 -18.60 -0.25
N ILE A 78 5.90 -18.47 -1.44
CA ILE A 78 6.40 -17.23 -2.02
C ILE A 78 6.29 -17.25 -3.55
N GLY A 79 6.14 -16.10 -4.18
CA GLY A 79 6.39 -15.94 -5.62
C GLY A 79 6.31 -14.51 -6.11
N ALA A 80 6.95 -14.25 -7.26
CA ALA A 80 6.88 -12.99 -7.97
C ALA A 80 5.47 -12.75 -8.54
N LEU A 81 5.01 -11.51 -8.45
CA LEU A 81 3.77 -11.02 -9.05
C LEU A 81 4.06 -10.55 -10.47
N VAL A 82 3.76 -11.41 -11.42
CA VAL A 82 4.02 -11.20 -12.85
C VAL A 82 2.74 -10.75 -13.54
N ARG A 83 2.89 -9.89 -14.54
CA ARG A 83 1.80 -9.36 -15.36
C ARG A 83 1.01 -10.51 -15.99
N SER A 84 -0.27 -10.59 -15.66
CA SER A 84 -1.22 -11.58 -16.19
C SER A 84 -2.30 -10.95 -17.08
N GLY A 85 -2.38 -9.62 -17.13
CA GLY A 85 -3.34 -8.90 -17.95
C GLY A 85 -3.03 -7.39 -18.08
N PRO A 86 -3.98 -6.61 -18.61
CA PRO A 86 -3.88 -5.16 -18.63
C PRO A 86 -3.86 -4.60 -17.21
N VAL A 87 -2.69 -4.18 -16.74
CA VAL A 87 -2.50 -3.59 -15.40
C VAL A 87 -2.95 -4.55 -14.27
N VAL A 88 -2.73 -5.85 -14.44
CA VAL A 88 -3.02 -6.89 -13.44
C VAL A 88 -1.82 -7.83 -13.32
N PHE A 89 -1.48 -8.18 -12.08
CA PHE A 89 -0.36 -9.06 -11.74
C PHE A 89 -0.87 -10.20 -10.87
N ALA A 90 -0.38 -11.41 -11.11
CA ALA A 90 -0.90 -12.58 -10.42
C ALA A 90 0.19 -13.58 -10.03
N LYS A 91 -0.10 -14.35 -8.98
CA LYS A 91 0.68 -15.51 -8.59
C LYS A 91 -0.21 -16.56 -7.93
N THR A 92 -0.11 -17.80 -8.41
CA THR A 92 -0.63 -18.96 -7.68
C THR A 92 0.35 -19.41 -6.61
N LEU A 93 -0.11 -19.48 -5.36
CA LEU A 93 0.62 -20.03 -4.23
C LEU A 93 0.11 -21.44 -3.90
N LYS A 94 1.03 -22.39 -3.87
CA LYS A 94 0.81 -23.75 -3.35
C LYS A 94 1.44 -23.84 -1.98
N PHE A 95 0.67 -24.28 -0.99
CA PHE A 95 1.12 -24.36 0.41
C PHE A 95 0.45 -25.51 1.15
N ASP A 96 1.00 -25.84 2.31
CA ASP A 96 0.36 -26.68 3.33
C ASP A 96 0.23 -25.86 4.61
N ALA A 97 -1.00 -25.68 5.09
CA ALA A 97 -1.29 -24.94 6.32
C ALA A 97 -1.04 -25.78 7.59
N ASN A 98 -0.86 -27.10 7.45
CA ASN A 98 -0.84 -28.07 8.54
C ASN A 98 -2.01 -27.81 9.51
N GLU A 99 -1.71 -27.68 10.81
CA GLU A 99 -2.67 -27.40 11.87
C GLU A 99 -2.96 -25.90 12.05
N SER A 100 -2.33 -25.02 11.27
CA SER A 100 -2.51 -23.57 11.44
C SER A 100 -3.93 -23.15 11.05
N CYS A 101 -4.63 -22.40 11.90
CA CYS A 101 -5.95 -21.83 11.57
C CYS A 101 -5.86 -20.44 10.94
N LYS A 102 -4.74 -19.73 11.15
CA LYS A 102 -4.52 -18.33 10.74
C LYS A 102 -3.18 -18.18 10.05
N GLY A 103 -3.11 -17.19 9.16
CA GLY A 103 -1.90 -16.81 8.46
C GLY A 103 -1.85 -15.33 8.14
N LEU A 104 -0.77 -14.93 7.48
CA LEU A 104 -0.53 -13.58 7.02
C LEU A 104 -0.05 -13.61 5.57
N LEU A 105 -0.82 -13.01 4.67
CA LEU A 105 -0.38 -12.74 3.31
C LEU A 105 0.33 -11.39 3.29
N VAL A 106 1.54 -11.36 2.78
CA VAL A 106 2.40 -10.17 2.69
C VAL A 106 2.72 -9.92 1.24
N ILE A 107 2.30 -8.77 0.73
CA ILE A 107 2.56 -8.34 -0.65
C ILE A 107 3.55 -7.19 -0.57
N ARG A 108 4.67 -7.33 -1.26
CA ARG A 108 5.75 -6.34 -1.28
C ARG A 108 5.86 -5.75 -2.67
N HIS A 109 5.78 -4.44 -2.73
CA HIS A 109 6.17 -3.67 -3.90
C HIS A 109 7.66 -3.40 -3.84
N GLN A 110 8.39 -3.90 -4.83
CA GLN A 110 9.81 -3.62 -5.00
C GLN A 110 10.00 -3.06 -6.40
N PRO A 111 9.90 -1.73 -6.57
CA PRO A 111 10.11 -1.13 -7.87
C PRO A 111 11.60 -1.15 -8.21
N GLU A 112 11.96 -1.74 -9.34
CA GLU A 112 13.32 -1.74 -9.89
C GLU A 112 13.44 -0.66 -10.99
N GLY A 113 14.61 -0.03 -11.12
CA GLY A 113 14.90 0.99 -12.14
C GLY A 113 15.83 2.12 -11.67
N ASP A 114 16.68 2.62 -12.57
CA ASP A 114 17.73 3.62 -12.30
C ASP A 114 17.19 5.03 -11.93
N LEU A 115 15.89 5.27 -12.11
CA LEU A 115 15.25 6.59 -11.95
C LEU A 115 14.34 6.70 -10.72
N ILE A 116 14.44 5.78 -9.76
CA ILE A 116 13.56 5.76 -8.59
C ILE A 116 14.29 6.35 -7.39
N GLU A 117 14.04 7.64 -7.16
CA GLU A 117 14.45 8.33 -5.94
C GLU A 117 13.73 7.69 -4.74
N GLU A 118 14.52 6.98 -3.92
CA GLU A 118 14.12 6.20 -2.74
C GLU A 118 13.24 4.97 -3.04
N GLN A 119 13.88 3.80 -3.08
CA GLN A 119 13.24 2.47 -3.07
C GLN A 119 12.46 2.24 -1.76
N LYS A 120 11.33 2.92 -1.59
CA LYS A 120 10.46 2.70 -0.45
C LYS A 120 9.66 1.43 -0.72
N ILE A 121 10.15 0.30 -0.19
CA ILE A 121 9.40 -0.96 -0.22
C ILE A 121 8.04 -0.73 0.45
N VAL A 122 6.97 -0.73 -0.33
CA VAL A 122 5.60 -0.64 0.19
C VAL A 122 5.13 -2.06 0.48
N THR A 123 4.67 -2.30 1.70
CA THR A 123 4.19 -3.61 2.13
C THR A 123 2.72 -3.55 2.49
N LEU A 124 1.92 -4.41 1.86
CA LEU A 124 0.54 -4.67 2.25
C LEU A 124 0.48 -6.00 3.01
N LYS A 125 -0.13 -5.97 4.20
CA LYS A 125 -0.29 -7.15 5.06
C LYS A 125 -1.77 -7.46 5.20
N ILE A 126 -2.17 -8.66 4.80
CA ILE A 126 -3.57 -9.12 4.82
C ILE A 126 -3.63 -10.35 5.73
N PRO A 127 -4.27 -10.26 6.90
CA PRO A 127 -4.49 -11.44 7.73
C PRO A 127 -5.43 -12.39 6.99
N VAL A 128 -5.16 -13.68 7.02
CA VAL A 128 -5.99 -14.71 6.37
C VAL A 128 -6.28 -15.85 7.33
N ARG A 129 -7.28 -16.66 6.98
CA ARG A 129 -7.62 -17.89 7.69
C ARG A 129 -7.42 -19.09 6.77
N PHE A 130 -7.14 -20.23 7.38
CA PHE A 130 -7.09 -21.53 6.69
C PHE A 130 -8.29 -22.40 7.03
N LYS A 131 -9.08 -22.01 8.04
CA LYS A 131 -10.29 -22.70 8.52
C LYS A 131 -11.31 -21.65 9.00
N PRO A 132 -12.62 -21.98 9.05
CA PRO A 132 -13.61 -21.12 9.71
C PRO A 132 -13.20 -20.81 11.16
N SER A 133 -13.63 -19.65 11.67
CA SER A 133 -13.50 -19.36 13.10
C SER A 133 -14.53 -20.21 13.85
N GLU A 134 -14.09 -20.89 14.91
CA GLU A 134 -14.99 -21.47 15.91
C GLU A 134 -15.75 -20.38 16.68
#